data_AF-A0A9C8XG83-F1
#
_entry.id   AF-A0A9C8XG83-F1
#
_cell.length_a   1.000
_cell.length_b   1.000
_cell.length_c   1.000
_cell.angle_alpha   90.00
_cell.angle_beta   90.00
_cell.angle_gamma   90.00
#
_symmetry.space_group_name_H-M   'P 1'
#
loop_
_entity.id
_entity.type
_entity.pdbx_description
1 polymer ?
#
loop_
_entity_poly.entity_id
_entity_poly.type
_entity_poly.pdbx_seq_one_letter_code
_entity_poly.pdbx_strand_id
1 'polypeptide(L)'
;MTKIHPQLAQDCLLLGRFPLCHLLLNRDANYPWFILVPDRENIREIHELSEKDQQQLLSESVFFSRCLQQIYTPDKLNIAALGNVVPQLHVHHIARYRHDACWPAPVWGAVPATAYTDEQITHIKQRLENWFQHNTAQVFNGV
;
A
#
# COMPACT_ATOMS: atom_id res chain seq x y z
N MET A 1 2.45 -2.54 -18.87
CA MET A 1 1.58 -2.44 -17.69
C MET A 1 0.84 -3.75 -17.56
N THR A 2 1.17 -4.44 -16.50
CA THR A 2 0.55 -5.64 -16.01
C THR A 2 -0.83 -5.34 -15.48
N LYS A 3 -1.68 -6.36 -15.52
CA LYS A 3 -3.02 -6.26 -14.98
C LYS A 3 -2.98 -6.52 -13.47
N ILE A 4 -3.58 -5.64 -12.68
CA ILE A 4 -3.81 -5.91 -11.25
C ILE A 4 -4.74 -7.12 -11.13
N HIS A 5 -4.36 -8.06 -10.26
CA HIS A 5 -5.10 -9.29 -10.02
C HIS A 5 -6.57 -8.98 -9.67
N PRO A 6 -7.56 -9.74 -10.19
CA PRO A 6 -8.97 -9.43 -9.99
C PRO A 6 -9.39 -9.26 -8.52
N GLN A 7 -8.86 -10.09 -7.62
CA GLN A 7 -9.12 -9.97 -6.17
C GLN A 7 -8.60 -8.63 -5.61
N LEU A 8 -7.39 -8.21 -5.97
CA LEU A 8 -6.84 -6.91 -5.53
C LEU A 8 -7.66 -5.75 -6.12
N ALA A 9 -8.09 -5.86 -7.37
CA ALA A 9 -8.93 -4.85 -8.01
C ALA A 9 -10.33 -4.74 -7.37
N GLN A 10 -10.86 -5.85 -6.83
CA GLN A 10 -12.11 -5.87 -6.08
C GLN A 10 -11.93 -5.24 -4.69
N ASP A 11 -10.90 -5.68 -3.96
CA ASP A 11 -10.70 -5.35 -2.55
C ASP A 11 -10.05 -3.98 -2.34
N CYS A 12 -9.52 -3.37 -3.39
CA CYS A 12 -8.78 -2.13 -3.30
C CYS A 12 -9.26 -1.04 -4.26
N LEU A 13 -8.81 0.18 -3.99
CA LEU A 13 -8.89 1.34 -4.87
C LEU A 13 -7.50 1.64 -5.41
N LEU A 14 -7.37 1.81 -6.73
CA LEU A 14 -6.12 2.31 -7.33
C LEU A 14 -6.00 3.81 -7.05
N LEU A 15 -4.89 4.22 -6.42
CA LEU A 15 -4.62 5.62 -6.10
C LEU A 15 -3.65 6.28 -7.08
N GLY A 16 -2.75 5.50 -7.67
CA GLY A 16 -1.73 6.02 -8.57
C GLY A 16 -0.60 5.03 -8.80
N ARG A 17 0.53 5.54 -9.27
CA ARG A 17 1.71 4.74 -9.60
C ARG A 17 3.01 5.47 -9.25
N PHE A 18 3.95 4.70 -8.73
CA PHE A 18 5.38 4.98 -8.71
C PHE A 18 6.04 4.48 -10.01
N PRO A 19 7.37 4.65 -10.20
CA PRO A 19 8.06 4.11 -11.38
C PRO A 19 7.92 2.59 -11.55
N LEU A 20 7.90 1.83 -10.46
CA LEU A 20 7.71 0.37 -10.47
C LEU A 20 6.31 -0.04 -9.99
N CYS A 21 5.81 0.49 -8.88
CA CYS A 21 4.60 -0.04 -8.26
C CYS A 21 3.33 0.74 -8.58
N HIS A 22 2.22 0.03 -8.77
CA HIS A 22 0.89 0.58 -8.49
C HIS A 22 0.73 0.79 -6.98
N LEU A 23 0.12 1.91 -6.59
CA LEU A 23 -0.29 2.16 -5.21
C LEU A 23 -1.80 1.93 -5.08
N LEU A 24 -2.17 0.96 -4.25
CA LEU A 24 -3.56 0.65 -3.92
C LEU A 24 -3.87 1.03 -2.47
N LEU A 25 -5.13 1.39 -2.22
CA LEU A 25 -5.73 1.50 -0.89
C LEU A 25 -6.67 0.31 -0.70
N ASN A 26 -6.41 -0.52 0.31
CA ASN A 26 -7.34 -1.57 0.71
C ASN A 26 -8.65 -0.92 1.20
N ARG A 27 -9.80 -1.49 0.86
CA ARG A 27 -11.12 -0.93 1.20
C ARG A 27 -11.47 -1.05 2.68
N ASP A 28 -10.72 -1.80 3.47
CA ASP A 28 -10.92 -1.89 4.92
C ASP A 28 -10.48 -0.59 5.63
N ALA A 29 -11.47 0.16 6.09
CA ALA A 29 -11.33 1.42 6.82
C ALA A 29 -10.98 1.26 8.30
N ASN A 30 -10.88 0.03 8.81
CA ASN A 30 -10.39 -0.20 10.18
C ASN A 30 -8.94 0.27 10.36
N TYR A 31 -8.15 0.32 9.27
CA TYR A 31 -6.75 0.71 9.29
C TYR A 31 -6.39 1.50 8.03
N PRO A 32 -5.50 2.51 8.09
CA PRO A 32 -4.87 3.03 6.89
C PRO A 32 -3.95 1.95 6.28
N TRP A 33 -4.48 1.25 5.29
CA TRP A 33 -3.86 0.06 4.69
C TRP A 33 -3.67 0.24 3.19
N PHE A 34 -2.40 0.32 2.81
CA PHE A 34 -1.98 0.50 1.44
C PHE A 34 -1.21 -0.71 0.93
N ILE A 35 -1.17 -0.89 -0.38
CA ILE A 35 -0.52 -2.02 -1.03
C ILE A 35 0.27 -1.52 -2.24
N LEU A 36 1.55 -1.86 -2.30
CA LEU A 36 2.38 -1.68 -3.49
C LEU A 36 2.33 -2.95 -4.33
N VAL A 37 2.05 -2.82 -5.62
CA VAL A 37 2.03 -3.94 -6.58
C VAL A 37 3.02 -3.64 -7.70
N PRO A 38 4.19 -4.30 -7.76
CA PRO A 38 5.16 -4.11 -8.84
C PRO A 38 4.54 -4.39 -10.21
N ASP A 39 4.78 -3.50 -11.17
CA ASP A 39 4.28 -3.60 -12.54
C ASP A 39 5.15 -4.57 -13.36
N ARG A 40 5.18 -5.86 -12.97
CA ARG A 40 5.94 -6.95 -13.60
C ARG A 40 5.10 -8.22 -13.71
N GLU A 41 5.12 -8.87 -14.87
CA GLU A 41 4.27 -10.03 -15.12
C GLU A 41 4.85 -11.26 -14.45
N ASN A 42 3.97 -12.14 -13.97
CA ASN A 42 4.33 -13.45 -13.43
C ASN A 42 5.33 -13.41 -12.26
N ILE A 43 5.34 -12.32 -11.49
CA ILE A 43 6.09 -12.19 -10.24
C ILE A 43 5.17 -12.52 -9.07
N ARG A 44 5.62 -13.43 -8.23
CA ARG A 44 4.97 -13.92 -7.02
C ARG A 44 5.73 -13.51 -5.78
N GLU A 45 7.05 -13.54 -5.87
CA GLU A 45 7.96 -13.29 -4.76
C GLU A 45 8.95 -12.17 -5.08
N ILE A 46 9.44 -11.47 -4.05
CA ILE A 46 10.41 -10.37 -4.23
C ILE A 46 11.69 -10.87 -4.92
N HIS A 47 12.14 -12.09 -4.62
CA HIS A 47 13.38 -12.64 -5.19
C HIS A 47 13.27 -12.99 -6.68
N GLU A 48 12.06 -13.04 -7.24
CA GLU A 48 11.83 -13.26 -8.68
C GLU A 48 11.96 -11.96 -9.49
N LEU A 49 11.96 -10.80 -8.82
CA LEU A 49 12.27 -9.52 -9.46
C LEU A 49 13.75 -9.45 -9.85
N SER A 50 14.06 -8.69 -10.90
CA SER A 50 15.45 -8.31 -11.19
C SER A 50 16.06 -7.56 -10.00
N GLU A 51 17.38 -7.64 -9.80
CA GLU A 51 18.06 -6.92 -8.70
C GLU A 51 17.75 -5.41 -8.71
N LYS A 52 17.66 -4.82 -9.90
CA LYS A 52 17.26 -3.43 -10.08
C LYS A 52 15.84 -3.16 -9.57
N ASP A 53 14.90 -4.05 -9.91
CA ASP A 53 13.50 -3.90 -9.46
C ASP A 53 13.35 -4.19 -7.97
N GLN A 54 14.14 -5.10 -7.38
CA GLN A 54 14.17 -5.30 -5.93
C GLN A 54 14.61 -4.03 -5.19
N GLN A 55 15.67 -3.38 -5.68
CA GLN A 55 16.15 -2.12 -5.11
C GLN A 55 15.13 -0.98 -5.29
N GLN A 56 14.47 -0.90 -6.46
CA GLN A 56 13.44 0.08 -6.72
C GLN A 56 12.21 -0.13 -5.82
N LEU A 57 11.75 -1.38 -5.66
CA LEU A 57 10.66 -1.74 -4.75
C LEU A 57 10.99 -1.31 -3.31
N LEU A 58 12.20 -1.59 -2.84
CA LEU A 58 12.63 -1.16 -1.50
C LEU A 58 12.65 0.37 -1.38
N SER A 59 13.15 1.07 -2.41
CA SER A 59 13.19 2.53 -2.43
C SER A 59 11.79 3.16 -2.36
N GLU A 60 10.85 2.63 -3.15
CA GLU A 60 9.43 3.04 -3.13
C GLU A 60 8.77 2.71 -1.78
N SER A 61 8.99 1.50 -1.26
CA SER A 61 8.46 1.08 0.05
C SER A 61 8.95 1.98 1.19
N VAL A 62 10.25 2.32 1.22
CA VAL A 62 10.84 3.21 2.23
C VAL A 62 10.29 4.63 2.10
N PHE A 63 10.24 5.16 0.87
CA PHE A 63 9.70 6.48 0.61
C PHE A 63 8.23 6.59 1.04
N PHE A 64 7.42 5.62 0.66
CA PHE A 64 6.02 5.57 1.03
C PHE A 64 5.80 5.36 2.53
N SER A 65 6.65 4.56 3.18
CA SER A 65 6.63 4.41 4.64
C SER A 65 6.89 5.74 5.37
N ARG A 66 7.79 6.59 4.85
CA ARG A 66 8.01 7.95 5.41
C ARG A 66 6.78 8.83 5.24
N CYS A 67 6.11 8.75 4.08
CA CYS A 67 4.83 9.41 3.86
C CYS A 67 3.81 8.99 4.92
N LEU A 68 3.58 7.69 5.08
CA LEU A 68 2.65 7.15 6.07
C LEU A 68 3.02 7.57 7.50
N GLN A 69 4.30 7.57 7.85
CA GLN A 69 4.75 8.00 9.17
C GLN A 69 4.40 9.47 9.45
N GLN A 70 4.53 10.34 8.45
CA GLN A 70 4.27 11.78 8.60
C GLN A 70 2.78 12.12 8.55
N ILE A 71 2.02 11.51 7.64
CA ILE A 71 0.59 11.81 7.53
C ILE A 71 -0.20 11.07 8.62
N TYR A 72 0.06 9.80 8.91
CA TYR A 72 -0.74 9.07 9.89
C TYR A 72 -0.19 9.13 11.31
N THR A 73 1.08 9.46 11.51
CA THR A 73 1.75 9.41 12.83
C THR A 73 1.45 8.12 13.61
N PRO A 74 1.59 6.93 12.98
CA PRO A 74 1.25 5.67 13.63
C PRO A 74 2.22 5.34 14.77
N ASP A 75 1.74 4.56 15.75
CA ASP A 75 2.58 3.95 16.77
C ASP A 75 3.58 2.96 16.14
N LYS A 76 3.16 2.28 15.06
CA LYS A 76 4.02 1.35 14.30
C LYS A 76 3.57 1.19 12.85
N LEU A 77 4.51 0.98 11.94
CA LEU A 77 4.22 0.46 10.60
C LEU A 77 4.37 -1.06 10.56
N ASN A 78 3.42 -1.75 9.93
CA ASN A 78 3.56 -3.14 9.51
C ASN A 78 3.75 -3.20 8.00
N ILE A 79 4.78 -3.92 7.56
CA ILE A 79 5.12 -4.11 6.15
C ILE A 79 5.31 -5.61 5.93
N ALA A 80 4.64 -6.17 4.93
CA ALA A 80 4.74 -7.59 4.63
C ALA A 80 4.42 -7.89 3.16
N ALA A 81 5.16 -8.83 2.58
CA ALA A 81 4.77 -9.56 1.39
C ALA A 81 4.34 -10.96 1.84
N LEU A 82 3.07 -11.33 1.61
CA LEU A 82 2.52 -12.64 1.97
C LEU A 82 2.17 -13.43 0.72
N GLY A 83 1.00 -13.17 0.12
CA GLY A 83 0.64 -13.76 -1.18
C GLY A 83 0.04 -15.17 -1.17
N ASN A 84 -0.34 -15.72 -0.01
CA ASN A 84 -0.93 -17.07 0.06
C ASN A 84 -2.25 -17.23 -0.73
N VAL A 85 -3.08 -16.17 -0.79
CA VAL A 85 -4.38 -16.18 -1.50
C VAL A 85 -4.25 -15.56 -2.89
N VAL A 86 -3.56 -14.43 -3.01
CA VAL A 86 -3.31 -13.75 -4.29
C VAL A 86 -1.85 -13.93 -4.67
N PRO A 87 -1.54 -14.67 -5.76
CA PRO A 87 -0.17 -15.01 -6.11
C PRO A 87 0.60 -13.87 -6.79
N GLN A 88 -0.06 -12.81 -7.26
CA GLN A 88 0.65 -11.64 -7.79
C GLN A 88 1.36 -10.93 -6.64
N LEU A 89 2.67 -10.68 -6.77
CA LEU A 89 3.46 -10.01 -5.74
C LEU A 89 2.82 -8.67 -5.35
N HIS A 90 2.62 -8.50 -4.05
CA HIS A 90 2.12 -7.27 -3.47
C HIS A 90 2.65 -7.08 -2.05
N VAL A 91 2.95 -5.84 -1.69
CA VAL A 91 3.57 -5.49 -0.40
C VAL A 91 2.65 -4.56 0.38
N HIS A 92 2.13 -5.06 1.50
CA HIS A 92 1.27 -4.30 2.39
C HIS A 92 2.06 -3.27 3.20
N HIS A 93 1.48 -2.09 3.40
CA HIS A 93 1.99 -1.00 4.24
C HIS A 93 0.83 -0.50 5.10
N ILE A 94 0.92 -0.72 6.42
CA ILE A 94 -0.23 -0.55 7.33
C ILE A 94 0.19 0.33 8.49
N ALA A 95 -0.53 1.43 8.68
CA ALA A 95 -0.41 2.30 9.85
C ALA A 95 -1.16 1.67 11.03
N ARG A 96 -0.43 1.33 12.11
CA ARG A 96 -0.96 0.66 13.30
C ARG A 96 -0.96 1.59 14.51
N TYR A 97 -1.93 1.38 15.39
CA TYR A 97 -2.09 2.14 16.62
C TYR A 97 -2.40 1.21 17.78
N ARG A 98 -1.98 1.57 19.00
CA ARG A 98 -2.28 0.79 20.22
C ARG A 98 -3.77 0.63 20.49
N HIS A 99 -4.59 1.49 19.91
CA HIS A 99 -6.04 1.51 20.02
C HIS A 99 -6.75 1.04 18.74
N ASP A 100 -6.02 0.51 17.76
CA ASP A 100 -6.64 -0.06 16.56
C ASP A 100 -7.36 -1.38 16.86
N ALA A 101 -8.22 -1.81 15.95
CA ALA A 101 -9.19 -2.89 16.20
C ALA A 101 -8.58 -4.26 16.53
N CYS A 102 -7.27 -4.47 16.34
CA CYS A 102 -6.64 -5.75 16.64
C CYS A 102 -5.26 -5.66 17.29
N TRP A 103 -4.79 -4.48 17.73
CA TRP A 103 -3.49 -4.36 18.38
C TRP A 103 -3.37 -5.29 19.61
N PRO A 104 -2.25 -6.03 19.81
CA PRO A 104 -1.00 -6.02 19.03
C PRO A 104 -0.94 -7.09 17.92
N ALA A 105 -2.04 -7.76 17.61
CA ALA A 105 -2.11 -8.83 16.63
C ALA A 105 -1.99 -8.31 15.18
N PRO A 106 -1.66 -9.18 14.22
CA PRO A 106 -1.71 -8.86 12.79
C PRO A 106 -3.15 -8.56 12.31
N VAL A 107 -3.30 -7.67 11.32
CA VAL A 107 -4.63 -7.24 10.84
C VAL A 107 -5.36 -8.27 9.98
N TRP A 108 -4.63 -9.21 9.37
CA TRP A 108 -5.17 -10.12 8.36
C TRP A 108 -6.24 -11.05 8.94
N GLY A 109 -7.52 -10.80 8.63
CA GLY A 109 -8.65 -11.60 9.08
C GLY A 109 -9.02 -11.41 10.56
N ALA A 110 -8.49 -10.37 11.22
CA ALA A 110 -8.71 -10.16 12.64
C ALA A 110 -10.14 -9.70 12.98
N VAL A 111 -10.71 -8.84 12.15
CA VAL A 111 -12.06 -8.28 12.28
C VAL A 111 -12.71 -8.13 10.91
N PRO A 112 -14.06 -8.05 10.80
CA PRO A 112 -14.73 -7.73 9.55
C PRO A 112 -14.32 -6.35 9.02
N ALA A 113 -14.17 -6.24 7.70
CA ALA A 113 -13.79 -4.98 7.07
C ALA A 113 -14.86 -3.91 7.23
N THR A 114 -14.44 -2.67 7.50
CA THR A 114 -15.32 -1.49 7.52
C THR A 114 -15.18 -0.73 6.21
N ALA A 115 -16.27 -0.23 5.63
CA ALA A 115 -16.19 0.54 4.38
C ALA A 115 -15.75 2.00 4.63
N TYR A 116 -14.91 2.52 3.75
CA TYR A 116 -14.65 3.96 3.69
C TYR A 116 -15.87 4.72 3.15
N THR A 117 -16.07 5.95 3.63
CA THR A 117 -16.93 6.95 2.97
C THR A 117 -16.17 7.63 1.83
N ASP A 118 -16.89 8.21 0.88
CA ASP A 118 -16.29 8.98 -0.22
C ASP A 118 -15.48 10.19 0.27
N GLU A 119 -15.92 10.81 1.37
CA GLU A 119 -15.19 11.90 2.03
C GLU A 119 -13.85 11.43 2.59
N GLN A 120 -13.83 10.26 3.27
CA GLN A 120 -12.59 9.68 3.77
C GLN A 120 -11.62 9.37 2.62
N ILE A 121 -12.10 8.76 1.53
CA ILE A 121 -11.27 8.47 0.35
C ILE A 121 -10.70 9.76 -0.24
N THR A 122 -11.53 10.80 -0.38
CA THR A 122 -11.11 12.10 -0.90
C THR A 122 -10.04 12.73 -0.03
N HIS A 123 -10.23 12.69 1.30
CA HIS A 123 -9.26 13.21 2.25
C HIS A 123 -7.93 12.45 2.18
N ILE A 124 -7.97 11.11 2.07
CA ILE A 124 -6.75 10.28 1.91
C ILE A 124 -5.98 10.69 0.66
N LYS A 125 -6.66 10.84 -0.48
CA LYS A 125 -6.02 11.26 -1.74
C LYS A 125 -5.35 12.63 -1.61
N GLN A 126 -6.06 13.62 -1.07
CA GLN A 126 -5.54 14.98 -0.89
C GLN A 126 -4.29 15.01 0.00
N ARG A 127 -4.28 14.23 1.09
CA ARG A 127 -3.12 14.17 1.99
C ARG A 127 -1.90 13.56 1.32
N LEU A 128 -2.09 12.50 0.54
CA LEU A 128 -1.03 11.86 -0.22
C LEU A 128 -0.49 12.80 -1.29
N GLU A 129 -1.37 13.42 -2.09
CA GLU A 129 -0.98 14.37 -3.14
C GLU A 129 -0.20 15.55 -2.57
N ASN A 130 -0.69 16.17 -1.49
CA ASN A 130 0.01 17.25 -0.81
C ASN A 130 1.41 16.80 -0.35
N TRP A 131 1.52 15.62 0.27
CA TRP A 131 2.81 15.12 0.73
C TRP A 131 3.78 14.87 -0.44
N PHE A 132 3.33 14.25 -1.53
CA PHE A 132 4.15 13.97 -2.71
C PHE A 132 4.56 15.24 -3.48
N GLN A 133 3.74 16.29 -3.48
CA GLN A 133 4.12 17.59 -4.06
C GLN A 133 5.33 18.23 -3.36
N HIS A 134 5.48 17.99 -2.06
CA HIS A 134 6.57 18.54 -1.25
C HIS A 134 7.75 17.56 -1.04
N ASN A 135 7.61 16.30 -1.47
CA ASN A 135 8.62 15.26 -1.32
C ASN A 135 8.80 14.53 -2.64
N THR A 136 9.86 14.87 -3.39
CA THR A 136 10.02 14.44 -4.79
C THR A 136 11.07 13.34 -4.99
N ALA A 137 11.53 12.69 -3.92
CA ALA A 137 12.53 11.62 -4.00
C ALA A 137 12.05 10.39 -4.80
N GLN A 138 10.74 10.21 -4.95
CA GLN A 138 10.12 9.31 -5.93
C GLN A 138 9.07 10.08 -6.71
N VAL A 139 8.94 9.77 -8.00
CA VAL A 139 7.87 10.31 -8.84
C VAL A 139 6.59 9.54 -8.56
N PHE A 140 5.52 10.24 -8.20
CA PHE A 140 4.20 9.63 -8.03
C PHE A 140 3.21 10.27 -9.00
N ASN A 141 2.49 9.44 -9.76
CA ASN A 141 1.42 9.87 -10.66
C ASN A 141 0.09 9.34 -10.15
N GLY A 142 -0.76 10.21 -9.62
CA GLY A 142 -2.13 9.88 -9.18
C GLY A 142 -3.04 9.44 -10.33
N VAL A 143 -4.17 8.81 -9.98
CA VAL A 143 -5.28 8.53 -10.91
C VAL A 143 -6.27 9.67 -10.95
#